data_AF-A0A8B8F0W0-F1
#
_entry.id   AF-A0A8B8F0W0-F1
#
_cell.length_a   1.000
_cell.length_b   1.000
_cell.length_c   1.000
_cell.angle_alpha   90.00
_cell.angle_beta   90.00
_cell.angle_gamma   90.00
#
_symmetry.space_group_name_H-M   'P 1'
#
loop_
_entity.id
_entity.type
_entity.pdbx_description
1 polymer ?
#
loop_
_entity_poly.entity_id
_entity_poly.type
_entity_poly.pdbx_seq_one_letter_code
_entity_poly.pdbx_strand_id
1 'polypeptide(L)'
;MTRILCLVALLGVLCMTVSEGGKTPKTPCLQVCKKACAHGYINDKDRCKTCKFKCGSICKEFCANGFVEDKHGCPICVCNPPSKY
;
A
#
# COMPACT_ATOMS: atom_id res chain seq x y z
N MET A 1 38.74 20.59 29.12
CA MET A 1 37.92 19.35 29.00
C MET A 1 36.42 19.64 29.04
N THR A 2 35.95 20.56 29.91
CA THR A 2 34.53 20.93 30.07
C THR A 2 33.85 21.51 28.82
N ARG A 3 34.58 22.28 28.00
CA ARG A 3 34.01 22.91 26.78
C ARG A 3 33.74 21.92 25.64
N ILE A 4 34.60 20.90 25.50
CA ILE A 4 34.44 19.84 24.48
C ILE A 4 33.25 18.95 24.85
N LEU A 5 33.09 18.64 26.14
CA LEU A 5 31.96 17.87 26.65
C LEU A 5 30.61 18.58 26.38
N CYS A 6 30.55 19.90 26.54
CA CYS A 6 29.36 20.68 26.18
C CYS A 6 29.03 20.63 24.69
N LEU A 7 30.04 20.68 23.80
CA LEU A 7 29.81 20.65 22.36
C LEU A 7 29.31 19.27 21.89
N VAL A 8 29.86 18.19 22.45
CA VAL A 8 29.38 16.82 22.16
C VAL A 8 27.95 16.63 22.67
N ALA A 9 27.61 17.18 23.84
CA ALA A 9 26.26 17.14 24.37
C ALA A 9 25.27 17.94 23.49
N LEU A 10 25.64 19.14 23.04
CA LEU A 10 24.78 19.97 22.18
C LEU A 10 24.54 19.36 20.80
N LEU A 11 25.60 18.79 20.18
CA LEU A 11 25.48 18.09 18.90
C LEU A 11 24.69 16.77 19.03
N GLY A 12 24.92 16.02 20.12
CA GLY A 12 24.17 14.80 20.42
C GLY A 12 22.68 15.06 20.65
N VAL A 13 22.32 16.14 21.35
CA VAL A 13 20.93 16.57 21.55
C VAL A 13 20.27 16.99 20.23
N LEU A 14 21.03 17.59 19.30
CA LEU A 14 20.53 17.96 17.97
C LEU A 14 20.22 16.74 17.09
N CYS A 15 20.99 15.65 17.21
CA CYS A 15 20.76 14.42 16.45
C CYS A 15 19.53 13.63 16.96
N MET A 16 19.19 13.72 18.25
CA MET A 16 18.05 12.99 18.82
C MET A 16 16.68 13.56 18.43
N THR A 17 16.61 14.78 17.89
CA THR A 17 15.35 15.42 17.46
C THR A 17 15.01 15.19 15.99
N VAL A 18 15.94 14.65 15.19
CA VAL A 18 15.65 14.20 13.81
C VAL A 18 15.25 12.72 13.86
N SER A 19 14.01 12.47 14.24
CA SER A 19 13.36 11.19 13.99
C SER A 19 12.29 11.39 12.92
N GLU A 20 12.72 11.38 11.66
CA GLU A 20 11.80 11.21 10.54
C GLU A 20 11.35 9.75 10.52
N GLY A 21 10.09 9.46 10.89
CA GLY A 21 9.62 8.07 10.78
C GLY A 21 8.19 7.75 11.18
N GLY A 22 7.46 8.62 11.87
CA GLY A 22 6.08 8.37 12.26
C GLY A 22 5.08 8.96 11.26
N LYS A 23 4.76 8.29 10.15
CA LYS A 23 3.54 8.63 9.38
C LYS A 23 2.31 8.27 10.22
N THR A 24 1.89 9.17 11.11
CA THR A 24 0.58 9.10 11.76
C THR A 24 -0.48 9.18 10.67
N PRO A 25 -1.41 8.21 10.58
CA PRO A 25 -2.54 8.30 9.66
C PRO A 25 -3.31 9.59 9.96
N LYS A 26 -3.48 10.46 8.97
CA LYS A 26 -4.08 11.78 9.18
C LYS A 26 -5.57 11.75 9.57
N THR A 27 -6.22 10.59 9.55
CA THR A 27 -7.57 10.36 10.06
C THR A 27 -7.70 8.87 10.44
N PRO A 28 -8.41 8.49 11.52
CA PRO A 28 -8.73 7.10 11.80
C PRO A 28 -9.47 6.46 10.62
N CYS A 29 -9.10 5.24 10.23
CA CYS A 29 -9.75 4.53 9.14
C CYS A 29 -11.21 4.19 9.51
N LEU A 30 -12.19 4.78 8.82
CA LEU A 30 -13.63 4.61 9.11
C LEU A 30 -14.32 3.54 8.24
N GLN A 31 -13.59 2.92 7.30
CA GLN A 31 -14.17 2.05 6.27
C GLN A 31 -14.52 0.66 6.82
N VAL A 32 -15.82 0.34 6.84
CA VAL A 32 -16.36 -1.00 7.16
C VAL A 32 -16.86 -1.68 5.89
N CYS A 33 -16.30 -2.85 5.56
CA CYS A 33 -16.65 -3.57 4.34
C CYS A 33 -17.72 -4.63 4.61
N LYS A 34 -18.76 -4.68 3.75
CA LYS A 34 -19.89 -5.60 3.89
C LYS A 34 -19.57 -7.07 3.59
N LYS A 35 -18.50 -7.34 2.85
CA LYS A 35 -18.09 -8.70 2.43
C LYS A 35 -16.67 -8.98 2.90
N ALA A 36 -16.44 -10.14 3.52
CA ALA A 36 -15.11 -10.66 3.87
C ALA A 36 -14.38 -11.16 2.61
N CYS A 37 -13.04 -11.08 2.59
CA CYS A 37 -12.21 -11.56 1.48
C CYS A 37 -11.07 -12.44 1.99
N ALA A 38 -10.87 -13.60 1.35
CA ALA A 38 -9.83 -14.56 1.73
C ALA A 38 -8.40 -14.00 1.53
N HIS A 39 -8.17 -13.21 0.48
CA HIS A 39 -6.85 -12.64 0.16
C HIS A 39 -6.66 -11.22 0.72
N GLY A 40 -7.63 -10.71 1.48
CA GLY A 40 -7.60 -9.37 2.06
C GLY A 40 -7.95 -8.26 1.06
N TYR A 41 -7.48 -7.05 1.37
CA TYR A 41 -7.92 -5.82 0.70
C TYR A 41 -6.74 -4.92 0.36
N ILE A 42 -6.96 -4.07 -0.63
CA ILE A 42 -6.01 -3.02 -1.01
C ILE A 42 -6.05 -1.93 0.05
N ASN A 43 -4.89 -1.36 0.37
CA ASN A 43 -4.79 -0.20 1.26
C ASN A 43 -4.59 1.07 0.43
N ASP A 44 -5.07 2.20 0.94
CA ASP A 44 -4.80 3.51 0.34
C ASP A 44 -3.41 4.06 0.74
N LYS A 45 -3.11 5.29 0.29
CA LYS A 45 -1.86 6.00 0.56
C LYS A 45 -1.59 6.22 2.06
N ASP A 46 -2.64 6.23 2.88
CA ASP A 46 -2.58 6.42 4.33
C ASP A 46 -2.55 5.08 5.07
N ARG A 47 -2.46 3.96 4.32
CA ARG A 47 -2.48 2.58 4.79
C ARG A 47 -3.82 2.18 5.41
N CYS A 48 -4.89 2.89 5.11
CA CYS A 48 -6.23 2.48 5.50
C CYS A 48 -6.75 1.39 4.56
N LYS A 49 -7.41 0.39 5.15
CA LYS A 49 -8.09 -0.68 4.41
C LYS A 49 -9.18 -0.08 3.53
N THR A 50 -9.12 -0.37 2.23
CA THR A 50 -10.22 -0.07 1.30
C THR A 50 -11.16 -1.29 1.19
N CYS A 51 -12.36 -1.10 0.63
CA CYS A 51 -13.24 -2.23 0.30
C CYS A 51 -13.00 -2.80 -1.11
N LYS A 52 -11.83 -2.52 -1.71
CA LYS A 52 -11.36 -3.20 -2.93
C LYS A 52 -10.57 -4.44 -2.56
N PHE A 53 -10.85 -5.53 -3.26
CA PHE A 53 -10.24 -6.83 -2.99
C PHE A 53 -8.81 -6.89 -3.51
N LYS A 54 -7.94 -7.62 -2.79
CA LYS A 54 -6.67 -8.08 -3.36
C LYS A 54 -6.96 -9.27 -4.26
N CYS A 55 -6.58 -9.15 -5.52
CA CYS A 55 -6.63 -10.27 -6.45
C CYS A 55 -5.42 -11.19 -6.21
N GLY A 56 -5.62 -12.49 -6.47
CA GLY A 56 -4.54 -13.47 -6.41
C GLY A 56 -3.56 -13.31 -7.57
N SER A 57 -2.53 -14.17 -7.58
CA SER A 57 -1.61 -14.28 -8.71
C SER A 57 -2.38 -14.63 -9.99
N ILE A 58 -2.05 -13.93 -11.07
CA ILE A 58 -2.56 -14.27 -12.40
C ILE A 58 -1.69 -15.35 -13.05
N CYS A 59 -2.16 -15.97 -14.12
CA CYS A 59 -1.33 -16.90 -14.90
C CYS A 59 -0.23 -16.17 -15.67
N LYS A 60 0.83 -16.91 -16.08
CA LYS A 60 2.05 -16.35 -16.68
C LYS A 60 1.89 -15.92 -18.16
N GLU A 61 0.70 -16.05 -18.73
CA GLU A 61 0.43 -15.74 -20.13
C GLU A 61 0.42 -14.21 -20.36
N PHE A 62 0.72 -13.79 -21.58
CA PHE A 62 0.58 -12.41 -22.00
C PHE A 62 -0.71 -12.23 -22.81
N CYS A 63 -1.63 -11.39 -22.33
CA CYS A 63 -2.84 -11.01 -23.06
C CYS A 63 -2.72 -9.57 -23.59
N ALA A 64 -2.65 -9.41 -24.92
CA ALA A 64 -2.49 -8.09 -25.55
C ALA A 64 -3.61 -7.08 -25.23
N ASN A 65 -4.84 -7.57 -25.03
CA ASN A 65 -6.02 -6.76 -24.69
C ASN A 65 -6.40 -6.87 -23.20
N GLY A 66 -5.48 -7.36 -22.37
CA GLY A 66 -5.73 -7.64 -20.96
C GLY A 66 -6.55 -8.91 -20.72
N PHE A 67 -6.82 -9.17 -19.44
CA PHE A 67 -7.54 -10.35 -18.96
C PHE A 67 -9.03 -10.03 -18.74
N VAL A 68 -9.86 -11.06 -18.85
CA VAL A 68 -11.25 -11.03 -18.38
C VAL A 68 -11.25 -10.90 -16.86
N GLU A 69 -12.18 -10.11 -16.31
CA GLU A 69 -12.34 -9.95 -14.86
C GLU A 69 -13.55 -10.75 -14.33
N ASP A 70 -13.44 -11.26 -13.11
CA ASP A 70 -14.56 -11.85 -12.39
C ASP A 70 -15.53 -10.78 -11.84
N LYS A 71 -16.60 -11.22 -11.17
CA LYS A 71 -17.61 -10.32 -10.55
C LYS A 71 -17.07 -9.37 -9.48
N HIS A 72 -15.82 -9.54 -9.06
CA HIS A 72 -15.14 -8.71 -8.07
C HIS A 72 -14.09 -7.78 -8.70
N GLY A 73 -13.95 -7.80 -10.04
CA GLY A 73 -12.94 -7.05 -10.77
C GLY A 73 -11.55 -7.70 -10.70
N CYS A 74 -11.47 -9.01 -10.43
CA CYS A 74 -10.20 -9.72 -10.41
C CYS A 74 -9.93 -10.44 -11.72
N PRO A 75 -8.73 -10.28 -12.31
CA PRO A 75 -8.39 -10.94 -13.56
C PRO A 75 -8.39 -12.46 -13.40
N ILE A 76 -9.04 -13.15 -14.33
CA ILE A 76 -8.99 -14.61 -14.48
C ILE A 76 -8.06 -14.99 -15.62
N CYS A 77 -7.65 -16.26 -15.71
CA CYS A 77 -6.74 -16.73 -16.75
C CYS A 77 -7.45 -16.92 -18.11
N VAL A 78 -8.01 -15.83 -18.63
CA VAL A 78 -8.71 -15.77 -19.92
C VAL A 78 -8.40 -14.41 -20.54
N CYS A 79 -7.91 -14.37 -21.77
CA CYS A 79 -7.65 -13.12 -22.48
C CYS A 79 -8.93 -12.49 -23.03
N ASN A 80 -9.01 -11.16 -23.03
CA ASN A 80 -10.06 -10.44 -23.76
C ASN A 80 -9.88 -10.65 -25.28
N PRO A 81 -11.00 -10.73 -26.04
CA PRO A 81 -10.93 -10.82 -27.48
C PRO A 81 -10.29 -9.57 -28.10
N PRO A 82 -9.70 -9.68 -29.31
CA PRO A 82 -9.20 -8.53 -30.04
C PRO A 82 -10.31 -7.51 -30.29
N SER A 83 -10.00 -6.23 -30.09
CA SER A 83 -10.90 -5.13 -30.44
C SER A 83 -11.18 -5.16 -31.93
N LYS A 84 -12.46 -5.28 -32.31
CA LYS A 84 -12.91 -5.18 -33.70
C LYS A 84 -13.11 -3.70 -34.02
N TYR A 85 -12.03 -2.98 -34.32
CA TYR A 85 -12.10 -1.66 -34.93
C TYR A 85 -11.27 -1.65 -36.21
#